data_AF-A0A8H7ZJE0-F1
#
_entry.id   AF-A0A8H7ZJE0-F1
#
_cell.length_a   1.000
_cell.length_b   1.000
_cell.length_c   1.000
_cell.angle_alpha   90.00
_cell.angle_beta   90.00
_cell.angle_gamma   90.00
#
_symmetry.space_group_name_H-M   'P 1'
#
loop_
_entity.id
_entity.type
_entity.pdbx_description
1 polymer ?
#
loop_
_entity_poly.entity_id
_entity_poly.type
_entity_poly.pdbx_seq_one_letter_code
_entity_poly.pdbx_strand_id
1 'polypeptide(L)'
;MSQDADYIKALEIQRRNFEAQFGSIGDLGFEDKLDKVESSEDVSSQDSSDDEDAKFDGFSSDSEADSSSDSEDEGYELEEAPPQPKVVKLNTTTSEIPRAAPSKTERKLLKSGRAATLSEIEAEAKRASKQTLKQAQKTVKEESENLENDLKLQRLLKESHILANQVDPQFSGADLTLKTIDFEDPTGKSRRRVLSSRIQELSTINKTKDKRLESMPMNMRKGMIAKRDERVAKYEKEARDAGIVLSKLKKGQVRDLKAGRGSTASNERLGSGKGHKVQKRERGLKINGVGKSTRNGLIISQNDIDRINNQGKRRGKKR
;
A
#
# COMPACT_ATOMS: atom_id res chain seq x y z
N MET A 1 37.86 -22.40 -9.51
CA MET A 1 37.75 -21.10 -8.83
C MET A 1 36.96 -21.37 -7.56
N SER A 2 37.58 -21.21 -6.39
CA SER A 2 36.99 -21.62 -5.11
C SER A 2 35.76 -20.77 -4.81
N GLN A 3 34.64 -21.40 -4.43
CA GLN A 3 33.40 -20.73 -4.05
C GLN A 3 33.62 -19.77 -2.86
N ASP A 4 34.64 -20.01 -2.05
CA ASP A 4 35.03 -19.18 -0.91
C ASP A 4 35.59 -17.83 -1.33
N ALA A 5 36.31 -17.77 -2.46
CA ALA A 5 36.88 -16.51 -2.95
C ALA A 5 35.79 -15.56 -3.48
N ASP A 6 34.76 -16.12 -4.11
CA ASP A 6 33.61 -15.35 -4.58
C ASP A 6 32.75 -14.86 -3.41
N TYR A 7 32.65 -15.65 -2.34
CA TYR A 7 31.95 -15.27 -1.11
C TYR A 7 32.66 -14.12 -0.36
N ILE A 8 33.98 -14.20 -0.20
CA ILE A 8 34.79 -13.13 0.41
C ILE A 8 34.65 -11.82 -0.38
N LYS A 9 34.71 -11.90 -1.71
CA LYS A 9 34.53 -10.74 -2.58
C LYS A 9 33.14 -10.10 -2.46
N ALA A 10 32.10 -10.91 -2.27
CA ALA A 10 30.74 -10.40 -2.06
C ALA A 10 30.60 -9.65 -0.74
N LEU A 11 31.25 -10.12 0.33
CA LEU A 11 31.27 -9.45 1.64
C LEU A 11 32.04 -8.12 1.58
N GLU A 12 33.16 -8.08 0.87
CA GLU A 12 33.96 -6.86 0.69
C GLU A 12 33.18 -5.76 -0.04
N ILE A 13 32.40 -6.13 -1.07
CA ILE A 13 31.51 -5.20 -1.77
C ILE A 13 30.43 -4.63 -0.84
N GLN A 14 29.87 -5.46 0.06
CA GLN A 14 28.89 -5.01 1.05
C GLN A 14 29.51 -4.05 2.07
N ARG A 15 30.72 -4.36 2.58
CA ARG A 15 31.49 -3.48 3.48
C ARG A 15 31.72 -2.12 2.83
N ARG A 16 32.20 -2.08 1.58
CA ARG A 16 32.47 -0.83 0.86
C ARG A 16 31.22 0.02 0.65
N ASN A 17 30.08 -0.61 0.36
CA ASN A 17 28.81 0.10 0.21
C ASN A 17 28.29 0.65 1.55
N PHE A 18 28.52 -0.09 2.64
CA PHE A 18 28.16 0.33 3.99
C PHE A 18 29.02 1.52 4.45
N GLU A 19 30.34 1.43 4.29
CA GLU A 19 31.27 2.52 4.65
C GLU A 19 31.01 3.81 3.85
N ALA A 20 30.57 3.68 2.59
CA ALA A 20 30.20 4.83 1.77
C ALA A 20 28.93 5.56 2.27
N GLN A 21 28.02 4.85 2.94
CA GLN A 21 26.76 5.42 3.45
C GLN A 21 26.86 5.89 4.90
N PHE A 22 27.63 5.18 5.73
CA PHE A 22 27.63 5.36 7.19
C PHE A 22 28.98 5.82 7.76
N GLY A 23 30.00 5.98 6.93
CA GLY A 23 31.38 6.24 7.37
C GLY A 23 32.12 4.96 7.71
N SER A 24 33.42 5.06 7.98
CA SER A 24 34.25 3.88 8.26
C SER A 24 33.77 3.18 9.54
N ILE A 25 33.78 1.84 9.55
CA ILE A 25 33.36 1.06 10.73
C ILE A 25 34.24 1.38 11.97
N GLY A 26 35.50 1.75 11.72
CA GLY A 26 36.45 2.20 12.73
C GLY A 26 36.10 3.56 13.36
N ASP A 27 35.56 4.51 12.59
CA ASP A 27 35.04 5.78 13.13
C ASP A 27 33.82 5.57 14.04
N LEU A 28 33.10 4.46 13.86
CA LEU A 28 31.95 4.07 14.69
C LEU A 28 32.36 3.28 15.94
N GLY A 29 33.66 3.04 16.16
CA GLY A 29 34.20 2.39 17.36
C GLY A 29 34.07 0.86 17.37
N PHE A 30 33.90 0.22 16.21
CA PHE A 30 33.87 -1.24 16.09
C PHE A 30 35.14 -1.77 15.43
N GLU A 31 35.72 -2.82 16.01
CA GLU A 31 36.90 -3.52 15.49
C GLU A 31 36.49 -4.49 14.36
N ASP A 32 37.12 -4.34 13.18
CA ASP A 32 36.87 -5.22 12.04
C ASP A 32 37.57 -6.57 12.21
N LYS A 33 36.82 -7.66 12.00
CA LYS A 33 37.33 -9.04 12.11
C LYS A 33 37.97 -9.54 10.82
N LEU A 34 37.71 -8.87 9.68
CA LEU A 34 38.23 -9.27 8.37
C LEU A 34 39.71 -8.88 8.19
N ASP A 35 40.15 -7.75 8.77
CA ASP A 35 41.57 -7.34 8.76
C ASP A 35 42.48 -8.35 9.49
N LYS A 36 41.91 -9.18 10.38
CA LYS A 36 42.65 -10.23 11.08
C LYS A 36 43.01 -11.42 10.20
N VAL A 37 42.27 -11.64 9.11
CA VAL A 37 42.42 -12.82 8.23
C VAL A 37 43.61 -12.66 7.28
N GLU A 38 44.05 -11.43 6.96
CA GLU A 38 45.25 -11.21 6.12
C GLU A 38 46.58 -11.46 6.86
N SER A 39 46.57 -11.65 8.19
CA SER A 39 47.80 -11.80 8.99
C SER A 39 48.25 -13.25 9.25
N SER A 40 47.53 -14.25 8.72
CA SER A 40 47.83 -15.67 8.97
C SER A 40 47.69 -16.52 7.71
N GLU A 41 48.56 -16.30 6.73
CA GLU A 41 48.84 -17.28 5.67
C GLU A 41 50.12 -18.05 6.00
N ASP A 42 50.06 -18.95 6.99
CA ASP A 42 50.88 -20.17 7.00
C ASP A 42 50.36 -21.15 8.06
N VAL A 43 49.45 -22.05 7.68
CA VAL A 43 49.39 -23.42 8.22
C VAL A 43 48.43 -24.28 7.40
N SER A 44 48.93 -25.46 7.06
CA SER A 44 48.35 -26.50 6.23
C SER A 44 47.05 -27.10 6.76
N SER A 45 46.19 -27.47 5.80
CA SER A 45 45.16 -28.51 5.82
C SER A 45 45.22 -29.52 6.98
N GLN A 46 44.18 -29.55 7.81
CA GLN A 46 43.75 -30.79 8.45
C GLN A 46 42.23 -30.81 8.67
N ASP A 47 41.64 -31.86 8.11
CA ASP A 47 40.27 -32.36 8.22
C ASP A 47 39.89 -32.63 9.69
N SER A 48 38.73 -32.13 10.13
CA SER A 48 37.97 -32.71 11.25
C SER A 48 36.53 -32.20 11.24
N SER A 49 35.64 -33.09 10.84
CA SER A 49 34.23 -33.11 11.21
C SER A 49 34.05 -33.02 12.73
N ASP A 50 33.23 -32.09 13.20
CA ASP A 50 32.47 -32.23 14.45
C ASP A 50 31.25 -31.31 14.39
N ASP A 51 30.12 -31.89 14.00
CA ASP A 51 28.79 -31.41 14.37
C ASP A 51 28.58 -31.82 15.84
N GLU A 52 28.15 -30.88 16.69
CA GLU A 52 27.00 -31.01 17.61
C GLU A 52 26.87 -29.75 18.51
N ASP A 53 25.63 -29.24 18.58
CA ASP A 53 24.99 -28.53 19.70
C ASP A 53 25.50 -27.16 20.19
N ALA A 54 25.05 -26.09 19.52
CA ALA A 54 24.86 -24.78 20.15
C ALA A 54 23.36 -24.52 20.41
N LYS A 55 22.91 -24.93 21.60
CA LYS A 55 21.58 -24.65 22.15
C LYS A 55 21.40 -23.13 22.34
N PHE A 56 20.47 -22.57 21.58
CA PHE A 56 19.98 -21.19 21.69
C PHE A 56 19.20 -21.04 23.01
N ASP A 57 19.79 -20.36 23.99
CA ASP A 57 19.14 -20.04 25.27
C ASP A 57 18.38 -18.71 25.17
N GLY A 58 17.12 -18.76 25.60
CA GLY A 58 16.11 -17.75 25.35
C GLY A 58 16.20 -16.56 26.29
N PHE A 59 15.91 -15.38 25.75
CA PHE A 59 15.64 -14.18 26.52
C PHE A 59 14.37 -14.38 27.35
N SER A 60 14.51 -14.59 28.66
CA SER A 60 13.43 -14.49 29.63
C SER A 60 13.90 -13.67 30.82
N SER A 61 13.57 -12.39 30.80
CA SER A 61 13.66 -11.51 31.98
C SER A 61 12.42 -10.63 31.99
N ASP A 62 11.37 -11.07 32.69
CA ASP A 62 10.41 -10.21 33.38
C ASP A 62 9.52 -11.05 34.31
N SER A 63 9.80 -11.01 35.62
CA SER A 63 8.83 -11.21 36.71
C SER A 63 9.51 -11.10 38.08
N GLU A 64 9.35 -9.93 38.68
CA GLU A 64 8.83 -9.73 40.05
C GLU A 64 9.04 -10.89 41.04
N ALA A 65 9.99 -10.73 41.96
CA ALA A 65 9.95 -11.39 43.27
C ALA A 65 10.75 -10.58 44.31
N ASP A 66 9.98 -9.76 45.03
CA ASP A 66 10.14 -9.38 46.43
C ASP A 66 10.96 -10.38 47.27
N SER A 67 12.03 -9.89 47.90
CA SER A 67 12.66 -10.54 49.04
C SER A 67 13.35 -9.49 49.91
N SER A 68 12.57 -8.98 50.85
CA SER A 68 12.97 -8.38 52.14
C SER A 68 14.40 -8.70 52.58
N SER A 69 15.24 -7.65 52.64
CA SER A 69 16.49 -7.67 53.40
C SER A 69 16.41 -6.61 54.50
N ASP A 70 16.13 -7.10 55.69
CA ASP A 70 16.27 -6.43 56.97
C ASP A 70 17.70 -5.87 57.08
N SER A 71 17.83 -4.54 57.12
CA SER A 71 19.10 -3.84 57.24
C SER A 71 19.03 -2.95 58.46
N GLU A 72 19.81 -3.35 59.46
CA GLU A 72 19.90 -2.75 60.78
C GLU A 72 20.30 -1.27 60.72
N ASP A 73 19.58 -0.51 61.52
CA ASP A 73 19.73 0.90 61.84
C ASP A 73 21.03 1.13 62.63
N GLU A 74 22.09 1.59 61.95
CA GLU A 74 23.23 2.23 62.60
C GLU A 74 23.32 3.69 62.15
N GLY A 75 22.82 4.56 63.02
CA GLY A 75 22.87 6.00 62.88
C GLY A 75 24.30 6.54 62.92
N TYR A 76 24.77 7.00 61.78
CA TYR A 76 25.89 7.93 61.68
C TYR A 76 25.33 9.37 61.65
N GLU A 77 25.54 10.10 62.74
CA GLU A 77 25.39 11.56 62.82
C GLU A 77 26.28 12.22 61.76
N LEU A 78 25.66 12.62 60.65
CA LEU A 78 26.27 13.55 59.70
C LEU A 78 25.89 14.96 60.16
N GLU A 79 26.84 15.70 60.72
CA GLU A 79 26.66 17.10 61.10
C GLU A 79 26.03 17.89 59.93
N GLU A 80 24.80 18.38 60.14
CA GLU A 80 24.12 19.29 59.20
C GLU A 80 24.89 20.62 59.14
N ALA A 81 25.75 20.74 58.12
CA ALA A 81 26.25 22.04 57.71
C ALA A 81 25.06 22.92 57.22
N PRO A 82 24.99 24.21 57.59
CA PRO A 82 23.86 25.06 57.26
C PRO A 82 23.67 25.17 55.73
N PRO A 83 22.43 25.24 55.22
CA PRO A 83 22.16 25.20 53.79
C PRO A 83 22.77 26.42 53.09
N GLN A 84 23.81 26.20 52.29
CA GLN A 84 24.40 27.25 51.46
C GLN A 84 23.48 27.52 50.25
N PRO A 85 23.24 28.79 49.87
CA PRO A 85 22.40 29.11 48.73
C PRO A 85 23.06 28.66 47.42
N LYS A 86 22.37 27.80 46.65
CA LYS A 86 22.78 27.45 45.27
C LYS A 86 22.57 28.66 44.36
N VAL A 87 23.67 29.28 43.93
CA VAL A 87 23.65 30.36 42.95
C VAL A 87 23.70 29.77 41.54
N VAL A 88 22.58 29.80 40.83
CA VAL A 88 22.52 29.48 39.40
C VAL A 88 22.98 30.71 38.61
N LYS A 89 24.22 30.68 38.13
CA LYS A 89 24.70 31.67 37.15
C LYS A 89 24.22 31.23 35.77
N LEU A 90 23.23 31.92 35.23
CA LEU A 90 22.94 31.88 33.81
C LEU A 90 24.10 32.60 33.12
N ASN A 91 25.06 31.86 32.58
CA ASN A 91 26.09 32.42 31.72
C ASN A 91 25.39 32.90 30.44
N THR A 92 24.88 34.13 30.45
CA THR A 92 24.31 34.77 29.28
C THR A 92 25.44 35.22 28.36
N THR A 93 26.21 34.28 27.82
CA THR A 93 26.72 34.43 26.47
C THR A 93 25.60 34.01 25.53
N THR A 94 24.51 34.78 25.53
CA THR A 94 23.37 34.65 24.61
C THR A 94 23.76 35.07 23.20
N SER A 95 24.84 34.50 22.66
CA SER A 95 25.33 34.79 21.31
C SER A 95 25.51 33.56 20.43
N GLU A 96 25.26 32.35 20.93
CA GLU A 96 25.45 31.11 20.14
C GLU A 96 24.23 30.18 20.13
N ILE A 97 23.04 30.70 20.43
CA ILE A 97 21.83 30.05 19.92
C ILE A 97 21.75 30.49 18.45
N PRO A 98 21.83 29.59 17.45
CA PRO A 98 21.65 29.97 16.06
C PRO A 98 20.24 30.51 15.92
N ARG A 99 20.09 31.84 15.99
CA ARG A 99 18.81 32.50 15.77
C ARG A 99 18.44 32.19 14.33
N ALA A 100 17.44 31.33 14.15
CA ALA A 100 16.86 31.06 12.85
C ALA A 100 16.57 32.42 12.19
N ALA A 101 17.20 32.67 11.05
CA ALA A 101 17.03 33.93 10.36
C ALA A 101 15.53 34.11 10.06
N PRO A 102 14.93 35.27 10.40
CA PRO A 102 13.50 35.45 10.26
C PRO A 102 13.09 35.25 8.80
N SER A 103 11.98 34.54 8.60
CA SER A 103 11.46 34.28 7.26
C SER A 103 11.18 35.60 6.51
N LYS A 104 11.17 35.57 5.17
CA LYS A 104 10.95 36.80 4.37
C LYS A 104 9.65 37.54 4.75
N THR A 105 8.66 36.81 5.27
CA THR A 105 7.38 37.31 5.79
C THR A 105 7.54 37.94 7.17
N GLU A 106 8.20 37.28 8.12
CA GLU A 106 8.51 37.83 9.45
C GLU A 106 9.35 39.11 9.34
N ARG A 107 10.33 39.14 8.43
CA ARG A 107 11.16 40.32 8.22
C ARG A 107 10.36 41.53 7.72
N LYS A 108 9.27 41.32 6.96
CA LYS A 108 8.36 42.40 6.53
C LYS A 108 7.46 42.87 7.66
N LEU A 109 7.01 41.96 8.52
CA LEU A 109 6.17 42.28 9.68
C LEU A 109 6.97 43.04 10.76
N LEU A 110 8.20 42.61 11.02
CA LEU A 110 9.12 43.32 11.92
C LEU A 110 9.44 44.73 11.40
N LYS A 111 9.55 44.89 10.07
CA LYS A 111 9.77 46.21 9.44
C LYS A 111 8.52 47.09 9.36
N SER A 112 7.32 46.53 9.47
CA SER A 112 6.08 47.32 9.44
C SER A 112 5.74 47.96 10.79
N GLY A 113 6.49 47.63 11.86
CA GLY A 113 6.32 48.21 13.19
C GLY A 113 4.98 47.88 13.85
N ARG A 114 4.19 46.96 13.28
CA ARG A 114 2.87 46.58 13.76
C ARG A 114 2.89 45.18 14.34
N ALA A 115 2.29 44.99 15.51
CA ALA A 115 2.08 43.66 16.08
C ALA A 115 1.11 42.85 15.18
N ALA A 116 1.37 41.54 15.05
CA ALA A 116 0.45 40.64 14.38
C ALA A 116 -0.89 40.60 15.12
N THR A 117 -2.00 40.75 14.40
CA THR A 117 -3.33 40.70 15.01
C THR A 117 -3.77 39.24 15.19
N LEU A 118 -4.57 38.94 16.23
CA LEU A 118 -5.10 37.59 16.47
C LEU A 118 -5.83 37.02 15.23
N SER A 119 -6.57 37.87 14.52
CA SER A 119 -7.25 37.53 13.27
C SER A 119 -6.30 37.12 12.14
N GLU A 120 -5.11 37.70 12.07
CA GLU A 120 -4.12 37.36 11.05
C GLU A 120 -3.41 36.05 11.35
N ILE A 121 -3.11 35.79 12.62
CA ILE A 121 -2.53 34.52 13.08
C ILE A 121 -3.49 33.36 12.76
N GLU A 122 -4.78 33.53 13.04
CA GLU A 122 -5.79 32.54 12.66
C GLU A 122 -5.91 32.36 11.14
N ALA A 123 -5.80 33.45 10.37
CA ALA A 123 -5.86 33.39 8.92
C ALA A 123 -4.63 32.67 8.33
N GLU A 124 -3.45 32.85 8.90
CA GLU A 124 -2.23 32.13 8.52
C GLU A 124 -2.31 30.65 8.90
N ALA A 125 -2.80 30.31 10.10
CA ALA A 125 -3.05 28.92 10.49
C ALA A 125 -4.04 28.22 9.55
N LYS A 126 -5.12 28.92 9.15
CA LYS A 126 -6.09 28.42 8.16
C LYS A 126 -5.50 28.31 6.75
N ARG A 127 -4.52 29.13 6.39
CA ARG A 127 -3.80 29.03 5.09
C ARG A 127 -2.82 27.88 5.09
N ALA A 128 -2.07 27.68 6.18
CA ALA A 128 -1.14 26.57 6.35
C ALA A 128 -1.88 25.23 6.29
N SER A 129 -3.00 25.07 7.01
CA SER A 129 -3.79 23.83 6.95
C SER A 129 -4.40 23.56 5.57
N LYS A 130 -4.82 24.61 4.84
CA LYS A 130 -5.27 24.47 3.45
C LYS A 130 -4.12 24.11 2.51
N GLN A 131 -2.91 24.59 2.75
CA GLN A 131 -1.74 24.24 1.95
C GLN A 131 -1.31 22.80 2.17
N THR A 132 -1.31 22.30 3.40
CA THR A 132 -1.00 20.88 3.69
C THR A 132 -2.03 19.94 3.08
N LEU A 133 -3.33 20.26 3.17
CA LEU A 133 -4.39 19.51 2.49
C LEU A 133 -4.23 19.50 0.97
N LYS A 134 -3.86 20.64 0.37
CA LYS A 134 -3.60 20.73 -1.08
C LYS A 134 -2.34 19.96 -1.49
N GLN A 135 -1.28 20.00 -0.68
CA GLN A 135 -0.07 19.23 -0.91
C GLN A 135 -0.36 17.74 -0.82
N ALA A 136 -1.09 17.26 0.20
CA ALA A 136 -1.50 15.86 0.32
C ALA A 136 -2.36 15.41 -0.88
N GLN A 137 -3.26 16.26 -1.38
CA GLN A 137 -4.02 15.94 -2.59
C GLN A 137 -3.16 15.96 -3.86
N LYS A 138 -2.11 16.79 -3.90
CA LYS A 138 -1.18 16.86 -5.02
C LYS A 138 -0.24 15.66 -5.03
N THR A 139 0.28 15.25 -3.87
CA THR A 139 1.12 14.05 -3.74
C THR A 139 0.34 12.79 -4.10
N VAL A 140 -0.92 12.64 -3.67
CA VAL A 140 -1.77 11.51 -4.09
C VAL A 140 -1.98 11.48 -5.61
N LYS A 141 -2.11 12.65 -6.25
CA LYS A 141 -2.22 12.76 -7.71
C LYS A 141 -0.89 12.44 -8.39
N GLU A 142 0.20 13.01 -7.93
CA GLU A 142 1.56 12.76 -8.44
C GLU A 142 1.96 11.29 -8.27
N GLU A 143 1.62 10.66 -7.14
CA GLU A 143 1.79 9.22 -6.92
C GLU A 143 0.94 8.43 -7.90
N SER A 144 -0.34 8.79 -8.11
CA SER A 144 -1.17 8.10 -9.10
C SER A 144 -0.63 8.26 -10.53
N GLU A 145 -0.13 9.44 -10.89
CA GLU A 145 0.49 9.74 -12.19
C GLU A 145 1.81 8.98 -12.35
N ASN A 146 2.62 8.90 -11.29
CA ASN A 146 3.86 8.13 -11.27
C ASN A 146 3.58 6.63 -11.38
N LEU A 147 2.55 6.11 -10.71
CA LEU A 147 2.09 4.72 -10.85
C LEU A 147 1.54 4.46 -12.25
N GLU A 148 0.84 5.42 -12.86
CA GLU A 148 0.34 5.34 -14.24
C GLU A 148 1.50 5.32 -15.26
N ASN A 149 2.58 6.03 -14.97
CA ASN A 149 3.77 6.07 -15.81
C ASN A 149 4.68 4.84 -15.61
N ASP A 150 4.68 4.23 -14.42
CA ASP A 150 5.50 3.06 -14.13
C ASP A 150 4.85 1.74 -14.61
N LEU A 151 5.19 1.36 -15.84
CA LEU A 151 4.76 0.09 -16.44
C LEU A 151 5.31 -1.14 -15.71
N LYS A 152 6.50 -1.07 -15.10
CA LYS A 152 7.09 -2.23 -14.39
C LYS A 152 6.29 -2.49 -13.12
N LEU A 153 6.00 -1.46 -12.34
CA LEU A 153 5.21 -1.58 -11.12
C LEU A 153 3.76 -2.01 -11.40
N GLN A 154 3.12 -1.47 -12.43
CA GLN A 154 1.78 -1.94 -12.83
C GLN A 154 1.75 -3.43 -13.19
N ARG A 155 2.76 -3.92 -13.92
CA ARG A 155 2.87 -5.33 -14.26
C ARG A 155 3.05 -6.16 -13.00
N LEU A 156 3.95 -5.77 -12.10
CA LEU A 156 4.18 -6.45 -10.83
C LEU A 156 2.90 -6.54 -10.00
N LEU A 157 2.15 -5.45 -9.84
CA LEU A 157 0.91 -5.44 -9.06
C LEU A 157 -0.16 -6.36 -9.65
N LYS A 158 -0.36 -6.34 -10.98
CA LYS A 158 -1.34 -7.20 -11.66
C LYS A 158 -0.94 -8.67 -11.68
N GLU A 159 0.35 -8.94 -11.84
CA GLU A 159 0.91 -10.28 -12.00
C GLU A 159 1.33 -10.91 -10.66
N SER A 160 1.30 -10.15 -9.57
CA SER A 160 1.61 -10.58 -8.20
C SER A 160 0.95 -11.91 -7.83
N HIS A 161 -0.32 -12.12 -8.20
CA HIS A 161 -1.03 -13.37 -7.91
C HIS A 161 -0.49 -14.56 -8.72
N ILE A 162 0.05 -14.33 -9.92
CA ILE A 162 0.70 -15.36 -10.73
C ILE A 162 2.06 -15.73 -10.14
N LEU A 163 2.81 -14.72 -9.69
CA LEU A 163 4.14 -14.89 -9.09
C LEU A 163 4.07 -15.51 -7.68
N ALA A 164 3.07 -15.11 -6.88
CA ALA A 164 2.83 -15.59 -5.51
C ALA A 164 2.59 -17.09 -5.39
N ASN A 165 2.16 -17.75 -6.46
CA ASN A 165 1.95 -19.19 -6.45
C ASN A 165 3.21 -19.99 -6.81
N GLN A 166 4.28 -19.34 -7.26
CA GLN A 166 5.55 -19.99 -7.57
C GLN A 166 6.54 -19.92 -6.42
N VAL A 167 6.57 -18.77 -5.74
CA VAL A 167 7.24 -18.63 -4.45
C VAL A 167 6.34 -19.30 -3.43
N ASP A 168 6.88 -20.14 -2.55
CA ASP A 168 6.10 -21.07 -1.73
C ASP A 168 4.89 -20.41 -1.02
N PRO A 169 3.77 -21.14 -0.87
CA PRO A 169 2.49 -20.61 -0.39
C PRO A 169 2.49 -20.07 1.05
N GLN A 170 3.64 -20.06 1.72
CA GLN A 170 3.82 -19.58 3.10
C GLN A 170 4.34 -18.14 3.18
N PHE A 171 4.76 -17.54 2.06
CA PHE A 171 5.39 -16.24 2.10
C PHE A 171 4.37 -15.09 2.01
N SER A 172 4.35 -14.27 3.07
CA SER A 172 3.58 -13.02 3.16
C SER A 172 4.01 -12.03 2.08
N GLY A 173 3.11 -11.14 1.66
CA GLY A 173 3.29 -10.27 0.48
C GLY A 173 4.59 -9.45 0.43
N ALA A 174 5.23 -9.19 1.58
CA ALA A 174 6.54 -8.53 1.65
C ALA A 174 7.71 -9.45 1.23
N ASP A 175 7.69 -10.72 1.59
CA ASP A 175 8.73 -11.67 1.19
C ASP A 175 8.60 -12.04 -0.30
N LEU A 176 7.37 -12.03 -0.82
CA LEU A 176 7.14 -12.13 -2.26
C LEU A 176 7.81 -10.97 -3.00
N THR A 177 7.71 -9.73 -2.52
CA THR A 177 8.37 -8.59 -3.18
C THR A 177 9.88 -8.75 -3.15
N LEU A 178 10.49 -9.06 -2.01
CA LEU A 178 11.94 -9.22 -1.91
C LEU A 178 12.47 -10.32 -2.84
N LYS A 179 11.78 -11.46 -2.91
CA LYS A 179 12.18 -12.55 -3.78
C LYS A 179 11.84 -12.34 -5.25
N THR A 180 10.91 -11.45 -5.61
CA THR A 180 10.49 -11.25 -7.02
C THR A 180 11.01 -9.96 -7.64
N ILE A 181 11.56 -9.02 -6.85
CA ILE A 181 12.21 -7.81 -7.34
C ILE A 181 13.38 -8.17 -8.27
N ASP A 182 14.12 -9.24 -7.97
CA ASP A 182 15.25 -9.71 -8.79
C ASP A 182 14.83 -10.71 -9.89
N PHE A 183 13.58 -11.19 -9.89
CA PHE A 183 13.06 -12.03 -10.97
C PHE A 183 12.58 -11.16 -12.13
N GLU A 184 13.51 -10.53 -12.84
CA GLU A 184 13.18 -9.85 -14.10
C GLU A 184 12.60 -10.83 -15.15
N ASP A 185 12.89 -12.13 -15.02
CA ASP A 185 12.37 -13.18 -15.89
C ASP A 185 11.66 -14.32 -15.10
N PRO A 186 10.32 -14.27 -14.94
CA PRO A 186 9.57 -15.43 -14.47
C PRO A 186 9.86 -16.63 -15.36
N THR A 187 10.16 -17.80 -14.78
CA THR A 187 10.54 -18.99 -15.54
C THR A 187 9.37 -19.97 -15.73
N GLY A 188 9.39 -20.69 -16.85
CA GLY A 188 8.46 -21.79 -17.14
C GLY A 188 6.99 -21.38 -17.25
N LYS A 189 6.14 -21.95 -16.36
CA LYS A 189 4.67 -21.82 -16.43
C LYS A 189 4.18 -20.40 -16.09
N SER A 190 4.83 -19.69 -15.17
CA SER A 190 4.49 -18.29 -14.90
C SER A 190 4.85 -17.40 -16.06
N ARG A 191 6.00 -17.60 -16.71
CA ARG A 191 6.39 -16.84 -17.90
C ARG A 191 5.28 -16.84 -18.93
N ARG A 192 4.79 -18.04 -19.25
CA ARG A 192 3.70 -18.23 -20.21
C ARG A 192 2.43 -17.50 -19.78
N ARG A 193 2.10 -17.53 -18.50
CA ARG A 193 0.89 -16.89 -17.95
C ARG A 193 0.99 -15.38 -17.90
N VAL A 194 2.11 -14.86 -17.43
CA VAL A 194 2.45 -13.44 -17.42
C VAL A 194 2.39 -12.90 -18.85
N LEU A 195 3.08 -13.54 -19.79
CA LEU A 195 3.03 -13.14 -21.20
C LEU A 195 1.61 -13.22 -21.78
N SER A 196 0.86 -14.29 -21.48
CA SER A 196 -0.54 -14.40 -21.92
C SER A 196 -1.41 -13.30 -21.33
N SER A 197 -1.23 -12.95 -20.05
CA SER A 197 -1.96 -11.86 -19.39
C SER A 197 -1.64 -10.52 -20.04
N ARG A 198 -0.36 -10.20 -20.24
CA ARG A 198 0.11 -8.98 -20.92
C ARG A 198 -0.48 -8.86 -22.32
N ILE A 199 -0.42 -9.92 -23.12
CA ILE A 199 -0.99 -9.95 -24.48
C ILE A 199 -2.52 -9.80 -24.42
N GLN A 200 -3.18 -10.43 -23.44
CA GLN A 200 -4.62 -10.28 -23.26
C GLN A 200 -5.03 -8.86 -22.91
N GLU A 201 -4.29 -8.19 -22.01
CA GLU A 201 -4.52 -6.80 -21.64
C GLU A 201 -4.36 -5.88 -22.84
N LEU A 202 -3.22 -5.95 -23.55
CA LEU A 202 -2.97 -5.14 -24.73
C LEU A 202 -4.02 -5.38 -25.82
N SER A 203 -4.39 -6.65 -26.05
CA SER A 203 -5.38 -6.97 -27.07
C SER A 203 -6.79 -6.54 -26.70
N THR A 204 -7.14 -6.36 -25.41
CA THR A 204 -8.50 -5.94 -25.04
C THR A 204 -8.88 -4.55 -25.54
N ILE A 205 -7.90 -3.66 -25.78
CA ILE A 205 -8.12 -2.30 -26.24
C ILE A 205 -8.66 -2.28 -27.68
N ASN A 206 -8.08 -3.10 -28.57
CA ASN A 206 -8.41 -3.12 -29.99
C ASN A 206 -9.33 -4.30 -30.39
N LYS A 207 -9.81 -5.08 -29.42
CA LYS A 207 -10.62 -6.27 -29.69
C LYS A 207 -12.04 -5.88 -30.08
N THR A 208 -12.43 -6.26 -31.30
CA THR A 208 -13.80 -6.15 -31.81
C THR A 208 -14.65 -7.38 -31.49
N LYS A 209 -14.02 -8.53 -31.21
CA LYS A 209 -14.69 -9.80 -30.89
C LYS A 209 -14.49 -10.17 -29.43
N ASP A 210 -15.53 -10.76 -28.83
CA ASP A 210 -15.49 -11.28 -27.48
C ASP A 210 -14.39 -12.34 -27.29
N LYS A 211 -13.90 -12.45 -26.05
CA LYS A 211 -12.91 -13.48 -25.69
C LYS A 211 -13.50 -14.87 -25.94
N ARG A 212 -12.88 -15.62 -26.87
CA ARG A 212 -13.25 -17.01 -27.14
C ARG A 212 -12.80 -17.89 -25.97
N LEU A 213 -13.73 -18.64 -25.39
CA LEU A 213 -13.45 -19.63 -24.36
C LEU A 213 -13.00 -20.96 -24.97
N GLU A 214 -12.28 -21.76 -24.20
CA GLU A 214 -11.94 -23.14 -24.54
C GLU A 214 -13.23 -23.95 -24.78
N SER A 215 -13.25 -24.74 -25.86
CA SER A 215 -14.39 -25.60 -26.17
C SER A 215 -14.47 -26.73 -25.14
N MET A 216 -15.60 -26.83 -24.42
CA MET A 216 -15.81 -27.83 -23.39
C MET A 216 -17.24 -28.38 -23.47
N PRO A 217 -17.45 -29.68 -23.17
CA PRO A 217 -18.79 -30.23 -23.02
C PRO A 217 -19.63 -29.48 -21.98
N MET A 218 -20.92 -29.32 -22.25
CA MET A 218 -21.81 -28.49 -21.42
C MET A 218 -21.84 -28.95 -19.95
N ASN A 219 -21.95 -30.26 -19.71
CA ASN A 219 -22.04 -30.82 -18.36
C ASN A 219 -20.76 -30.59 -17.56
N MET A 220 -19.59 -30.78 -18.17
CA MET A 220 -18.30 -30.49 -17.55
C MET A 220 -18.15 -29.01 -17.21
N ARG A 221 -18.50 -28.12 -18.16
CA ARG A 221 -18.42 -26.68 -17.92
C ARG A 221 -19.34 -26.25 -16.79
N LYS A 222 -20.59 -26.72 -16.77
CA LYS A 222 -21.55 -26.45 -15.68
C LYS A 222 -21.02 -26.96 -14.33
N GLY A 223 -20.49 -28.18 -14.28
CA GLY A 223 -19.91 -28.76 -13.06
C GLY A 223 -18.71 -27.96 -12.54
N MET A 224 -17.81 -27.52 -13.42
CA MET A 224 -16.69 -26.67 -13.04
C MET A 224 -17.14 -25.30 -12.52
N ILE A 225 -18.15 -24.68 -13.14
CA ILE A 225 -18.72 -23.42 -12.68
C ILE A 225 -19.36 -23.60 -11.30
N ALA A 226 -20.21 -24.61 -11.11
CA ALA A 226 -20.88 -24.87 -9.83
C ALA A 226 -19.88 -25.08 -8.69
N LYS A 227 -18.86 -25.92 -8.89
CA LYS A 227 -17.81 -26.18 -7.89
C LYS A 227 -16.95 -24.96 -7.60
N ARG A 228 -16.72 -24.09 -8.59
CA ARG A 228 -16.01 -22.83 -8.38
C ARG A 228 -16.86 -21.88 -7.53
N ASP A 229 -18.13 -21.71 -7.90
CA ASP A 229 -19.06 -20.80 -7.23
C ASP A 229 -19.30 -21.26 -5.78
N GLU A 230 -19.38 -22.57 -5.52
CA GLU A 230 -19.44 -23.15 -4.17
C GLU A 230 -18.20 -22.81 -3.33
N ARG A 231 -16.99 -23.01 -3.89
CA ARG A 231 -15.74 -22.69 -3.19
C ARG A 231 -15.63 -21.20 -2.87
N VAL A 232 -16.05 -20.35 -3.81
CA VAL A 232 -16.06 -18.90 -3.65
C VAL A 232 -17.07 -18.49 -2.59
N ALA A 233 -18.28 -19.05 -2.60
CA ALA A 233 -19.29 -18.78 -1.58
C ALA A 233 -18.81 -19.21 -0.18
N LYS A 234 -18.14 -20.38 -0.07
CA LYS A 234 -17.55 -20.84 1.19
C LYS A 234 -16.46 -19.88 1.68
N TYR A 235 -15.52 -19.49 0.82
CA TYR A 235 -14.46 -18.53 1.16
C TYR A 235 -14.99 -17.16 1.59
N GLU A 236 -15.99 -16.64 0.87
CA GLU A 236 -16.61 -15.35 1.21
C GLU A 236 -17.40 -15.40 2.52
N LYS A 237 -18.04 -16.54 2.80
CA LYS A 237 -18.75 -16.76 4.06
C LYS A 237 -17.75 -16.84 5.21
N GLU A 238 -16.72 -17.67 5.11
CA GLU A 238 -15.66 -17.80 6.11
C GLU A 238 -14.98 -16.46 6.40
N ALA A 239 -14.66 -15.68 5.36
CA ALA A 239 -14.08 -14.35 5.53
C ALA A 239 -15.03 -13.38 6.24
N ARG A 240 -16.33 -13.44 5.92
CA ARG A 240 -17.35 -12.61 6.59
C ARG A 240 -17.50 -13.00 8.06
N ASP A 241 -17.56 -14.29 8.34
CA ASP A 241 -17.72 -14.84 9.69
C ASP A 241 -16.48 -14.53 10.55
N ALA A 242 -15.29 -14.51 9.95
CA ALA A 242 -14.03 -14.12 10.59
C ALA A 242 -13.76 -12.60 10.64
N GLY A 243 -14.61 -11.77 10.02
CA GLY A 243 -14.39 -10.31 9.96
C GLY A 243 -13.26 -9.86 9.01
N ILE A 244 -12.79 -10.73 8.11
CA ILE A 244 -11.75 -10.42 7.13
C ILE A 244 -12.34 -9.66 5.94
N VAL A 245 -11.76 -8.50 5.61
CA VAL A 245 -12.20 -7.67 4.49
C VAL A 245 -11.61 -8.18 3.17
N LEU A 246 -12.46 -8.64 2.26
CA LEU A 246 -12.08 -9.07 0.91
C LEU A 246 -12.19 -7.95 -0.12
N SER A 247 -11.42 -8.06 -1.21
CA SER A 247 -11.53 -7.16 -2.36
C SER A 247 -12.93 -7.21 -3.00
N LYS A 248 -13.42 -6.04 -3.44
CA LYS A 248 -14.75 -5.88 -4.04
C LYS A 248 -14.73 -6.27 -5.52
N LEU A 249 -15.76 -6.98 -5.96
CA LEU A 249 -15.95 -7.35 -7.37
C LEU A 249 -17.16 -6.66 -8.00
N LYS A 250 -17.16 -6.59 -9.33
CA LYS A 250 -18.33 -6.18 -10.12
C LYS A 250 -19.42 -7.26 -10.07
N LYS A 251 -20.69 -6.84 -10.13
CA LYS A 251 -21.83 -7.77 -10.16
C LYS A 251 -21.73 -8.71 -11.37
N GLY A 252 -21.84 -10.02 -11.12
CA GLY A 252 -21.73 -11.06 -12.15
C GLY A 252 -20.31 -11.58 -12.38
N GLN A 253 -19.28 -10.91 -11.83
CA GLN A 253 -17.91 -11.41 -11.80
C GLN A 253 -17.71 -12.32 -10.58
N VAL A 254 -16.90 -13.37 -10.74
CA VAL A 254 -16.59 -14.32 -9.67
C VAL A 254 -15.14 -14.16 -9.21
N ARG A 255 -14.89 -14.31 -7.90
CA ARG A 255 -13.55 -14.24 -7.30
C ARG A 255 -12.70 -15.40 -7.79
N ASP A 256 -11.49 -15.12 -8.25
CA ASP A 256 -10.55 -16.15 -8.65
C ASP A 256 -9.61 -16.50 -7.49
N LEU A 257 -10.02 -17.49 -6.70
CA LEU A 257 -9.23 -18.00 -5.57
C LEU A 257 -7.96 -18.74 -6.01
N LYS A 258 -7.86 -19.11 -7.29
CA LYS A 258 -6.73 -19.84 -7.85
C LYS A 258 -6.05 -19.03 -8.97
N ALA A 259 -6.20 -17.71 -8.95
CA ALA A 259 -5.49 -16.81 -9.84
C ALA A 259 -4.00 -17.12 -9.74
N GLY A 260 -3.37 -17.54 -10.84
CA GLY A 260 -1.94 -17.90 -10.81
C GLY A 260 -1.59 -19.36 -10.57
N ARG A 261 -2.54 -20.24 -10.22
CA ARG A 261 -2.28 -21.70 -10.07
C ARG A 261 -2.56 -22.52 -11.35
N GLY A 262 -1.60 -23.37 -11.77
CA GLY A 262 -1.72 -24.27 -12.94
C GLY A 262 -0.99 -23.81 -14.22
N SER A 263 -1.32 -24.39 -15.38
CA SER A 263 -0.73 -24.00 -16.69
C SER A 263 -1.58 -22.96 -17.44
N THR A 264 -2.89 -23.17 -17.56
CA THR A 264 -3.82 -22.25 -18.25
C THR A 264 -4.74 -21.53 -17.26
N ALA A 265 -5.18 -20.31 -17.58
CA ALA A 265 -6.02 -19.53 -16.68
C ALA A 265 -7.42 -20.15 -16.59
N SER A 266 -7.99 -20.22 -15.38
CA SER A 266 -9.37 -20.68 -15.15
C SER A 266 -10.39 -19.88 -16.00
N ASN A 267 -10.11 -18.59 -16.20
CA ASN A 267 -10.94 -17.67 -16.99
C ASN A 267 -10.98 -18.02 -18.49
N GLU A 268 -9.98 -18.70 -19.03
CA GLU A 268 -9.96 -19.13 -20.44
C GLU A 268 -11.00 -20.25 -20.70
N ARG A 269 -11.28 -21.07 -19.67
CA ARG A 269 -12.25 -22.16 -19.72
C ARG A 269 -13.66 -21.72 -19.34
N LEU A 270 -13.77 -21.02 -18.23
CA LEU A 270 -15.05 -20.75 -17.57
C LEU A 270 -15.54 -19.31 -17.80
N GLY A 271 -14.66 -18.42 -18.24
CA GLY A 271 -14.92 -16.98 -18.26
C GLY A 271 -14.80 -16.33 -16.87
N SER A 272 -14.78 -15.01 -16.85
CA SER A 272 -14.69 -14.20 -15.63
C SER A 272 -15.98 -14.19 -14.80
N GLY A 273 -17.08 -14.77 -15.32
CA GLY A 273 -18.36 -14.85 -14.63
C GLY A 273 -19.54 -14.87 -15.58
N LYS A 274 -20.74 -14.73 -15.02
CA LYS A 274 -21.98 -14.63 -15.79
C LYS A 274 -22.12 -13.18 -16.27
N GLY A 275 -21.94 -12.96 -17.56
CA GLY A 275 -22.19 -11.67 -18.17
C GLY A 275 -23.66 -11.28 -18.01
N HIS A 276 -23.95 -10.23 -17.25
CA HIS A 276 -25.27 -9.63 -17.26
C HIS A 276 -25.41 -8.81 -18.53
N LYS A 277 -26.34 -9.21 -19.41
CA LYS A 277 -26.72 -8.36 -20.54
C LYS A 277 -27.36 -7.10 -19.96
N VAL A 278 -26.80 -5.94 -20.28
CA VAL A 278 -27.41 -4.64 -19.96
C VAL A 278 -28.54 -4.42 -20.97
N GLN A 279 -29.63 -5.14 -20.79
CA GLN A 279 -30.86 -4.89 -21.53
C GLN A 279 -31.70 -3.90 -20.76
N LYS A 280 -32.13 -2.84 -21.43
CA LYS A 280 -33.12 -1.93 -20.88
C LYS A 280 -34.43 -2.70 -20.76
N ARG A 281 -35.11 -2.56 -19.62
CA ARG A 281 -36.44 -3.15 -19.43
C ARG A 281 -37.37 -2.69 -20.55
N GLU A 282 -38.12 -3.63 -21.13
CA GLU A 282 -39.17 -3.30 -22.08
C GLU A 282 -40.24 -2.44 -21.38
N ARG A 283 -40.48 -1.25 -21.92
CA ARG A 283 -41.37 -0.23 -21.31
C ARG A 283 -42.81 -0.33 -21.79
N GLY A 284 -43.16 -1.37 -22.56
CA GLY A 284 -44.43 -1.50 -23.25
C GLY A 284 -44.63 -0.44 -24.34
N LEU A 285 -45.80 -0.46 -24.97
CA LEU A 285 -46.20 0.55 -25.95
C LEU A 285 -46.64 1.83 -25.23
N LYS A 286 -46.18 3.00 -25.72
CA LYS A 286 -46.63 4.29 -25.19
C LYS A 286 -48.00 4.64 -25.80
N ILE A 287 -49.05 4.55 -24.98
CA ILE A 287 -50.43 4.81 -25.41
C ILE A 287 -50.77 6.31 -25.37
N ASN A 288 -50.49 6.99 -24.27
CA ASN A 288 -50.92 8.38 -24.08
C ASN A 288 -49.89 9.37 -24.67
N GLY A 289 -50.37 10.26 -25.55
CA GLY A 289 -49.58 11.36 -26.13
C GLY A 289 -49.73 12.69 -25.38
N VAL A 290 -50.79 12.85 -24.57
CA VAL A 290 -51.11 14.07 -23.82
C VAL A 290 -50.81 13.90 -22.33
N GLY A 291 -50.31 14.96 -21.70
CA GLY A 291 -50.08 14.99 -20.26
C GLY A 291 -48.98 14.05 -19.73
N LYS A 292 -48.81 14.06 -18.41
CA LYS A 292 -47.90 13.18 -17.66
C LYS A 292 -48.70 12.20 -16.82
N SER A 293 -48.50 10.90 -17.05
CA SER A 293 -49.06 9.86 -16.19
C SER A 293 -48.23 9.76 -14.92
N THR A 294 -48.82 10.14 -13.79
CA THR A 294 -48.19 10.04 -12.47
C THR A 294 -48.98 9.06 -11.59
N ARG A 295 -48.51 8.81 -10.36
CA ARG A 295 -49.26 8.00 -9.39
C ARG A 295 -50.64 8.59 -9.05
N ASN A 296 -50.79 9.91 -9.14
CA ASN A 296 -52.04 10.63 -8.81
C ASN A 296 -53.00 10.73 -10.01
N GLY A 297 -52.69 10.07 -11.14
CA GLY A 297 -53.48 10.11 -12.36
C GLY A 297 -52.81 10.89 -13.49
N LEU A 298 -53.61 11.23 -14.51
CA LEU A 298 -53.16 11.93 -15.71
C LEU A 298 -53.19 13.44 -15.49
N ILE A 299 -52.00 14.05 -15.44
CA ILE A 299 -51.86 15.50 -15.30
C ILE A 299 -51.74 16.11 -16.69
N ILE A 300 -52.76 16.84 -17.12
CA ILE A 300 -52.79 17.57 -18.38
C ILE A 300 -52.41 19.03 -18.09
N SER A 301 -51.44 19.57 -18.83
CA SER A 301 -51.04 20.96 -18.63
C SER A 301 -52.09 21.92 -19.19
N GLN A 302 -52.24 23.11 -18.61
CA GLN A 302 -53.19 24.11 -19.12
C GLN A 302 -52.94 24.42 -20.60
N ASN A 303 -51.66 24.47 -21.01
CA ASN A 303 -51.28 24.67 -22.41
C ASN A 303 -51.79 23.54 -23.33
N ASP A 304 -51.81 22.29 -22.85
CA ASP A 304 -52.35 21.16 -23.63
C ASP A 304 -53.88 21.23 -23.72
N ILE A 305 -54.55 21.64 -22.63
CA ILE A 305 -55.99 21.87 -22.59
C ILE A 305 -56.37 22.96 -23.59
N ASP A 306 -55.70 24.11 -23.53
CA ASP A 306 -55.96 25.26 -24.41
C ASP A 306 -55.69 24.90 -25.89
N ARG A 307 -54.63 24.13 -26.15
CA ARG A 307 -54.27 23.66 -27.49
C ARG A 307 -55.32 22.72 -28.08
N ILE A 308 -55.82 21.75 -27.29
CA ILE A 308 -56.82 20.78 -27.76
C ILE A 308 -58.20 21.46 -27.92
N ASN A 309 -58.53 22.37 -27.01
CA ASN A 309 -59.78 23.12 -27.04
C ASN A 309 -59.78 24.26 -28.08
N ASN A 310 -58.74 24.35 -28.93
CA ASN A 310 -58.55 25.44 -29.91
C ASN A 310 -58.67 26.85 -29.31
N GLN A 311 -58.44 27.00 -28.01
CA GLN A 311 -58.29 28.28 -27.35
C GLN A 311 -56.85 28.74 -27.60
N GLY A 312 -56.54 29.00 -28.86
CA GLY A 312 -55.22 29.43 -29.29
C GLY A 312 -54.76 30.61 -28.45
N LYS A 313 -53.45 30.66 -28.14
CA LYS A 313 -52.82 31.81 -27.48
C LYS A 313 -53.37 33.08 -28.12
N ARG A 314 -54.22 33.81 -27.39
CA ARG A 314 -54.61 35.17 -27.76
C ARG A 314 -53.32 35.97 -27.79
N ARG A 315 -52.64 36.01 -28.95
CA ARG A 315 -51.50 36.88 -29.18
C ARG A 315 -52.02 38.27 -28.85
N GLY A 316 -51.54 38.82 -27.75
CA GLY A 316 -51.94 40.13 -27.27
C GLY A 316 -51.85 41.12 -28.42
N LYS A 317 -53.00 41.63 -28.83
CA LYS A 317 -53.09 42.79 -29.70
C LYS A 317 -52.58 43.97 -28.85
N LYS A 318 -51.28 44.23 -28.90
CA LYS A 318 -50.74 45.50 -28.39
C LYS A 318 -51.37 46.61 -29.23
N ARG A 319 -51.99 47.55 -28.53
CA ARG A 319 -52.38 48.86 -29.06
C ARG A 319 -51.14 49.61 -29.51
#